data_AF-A0A101TLJ2-F1
#
_entry.id   AF-A0A101TLJ2-F1
#
_cell.length_a   1.000
_cell.length_b   1.000
_cell.length_c   1.000
_cell.angle_alpha   90.00
_cell.angle_beta   90.00
_cell.angle_gamma   90.00
#
_symmetry.space_group_name_H-M   'P 1'
#
loop_
_entity.id
_entity.type
_entity.pdbx_description
1 polymer ?
#
loop_
_entity_poly.entity_id
_entity_poly.type
_entity_poly.pdbx_seq_one_letter_code
_entity_poly.pdbx_strand_id
1 'polypeptide(L)'
;MWVAEHTGDGGVASGGAWDRLPTVLTVACEGGGDVRVTMSQESQIAAFSVDCPADEAGVGSVTMDPGVVRPGSFVIGVDASADNIRWALTVTQPES
;
A
#
# COMPACT_ATOMS: atom_id res chain seq x y z
N MET A 1 -2.64 9.89 3.30
CA MET A 1 -2.18 10.08 1.90
C MET A 1 -2.93 9.08 1.03
N TRP A 2 -3.23 9.43 -0.21
CA TRP A 2 -3.94 8.54 -1.12
C TRP A 2 -3.32 8.63 -2.52
N VAL A 3 -3.35 7.52 -3.24
CA VAL A 3 -3.04 7.45 -4.67
C VAL A 3 -4.34 7.11 -5.37
N ALA A 4 -4.68 7.91 -6.39
CA ALA A 4 -5.80 7.61 -7.26
C ALA A 4 -5.58 6.30 -8.02
N GLU A 5 -6.61 5.83 -8.72
CA GLU A 5 -6.49 4.64 -9.57
C GLU A 5 -5.25 4.73 -10.49
N HIS A 6 -4.45 3.67 -10.47
CA HIS A 6 -3.30 3.43 -11.34
C HIS A 6 -3.47 2.05 -11.99
N THR A 7 -2.75 1.79 -13.08
CA THR A 7 -2.82 0.52 -13.84
C THR A 7 -1.43 -0.07 -14.03
N GLY A 8 -1.29 -1.39 -13.84
CA GLY A 8 0.00 -2.08 -13.85
C GLY A 8 0.87 -1.73 -12.64
N ASP A 9 2.18 -1.87 -12.77
CA ASP A 9 3.15 -1.53 -11.72
C ASP A 9 3.13 -0.04 -11.34
N GLY A 10 3.51 0.27 -10.09
CA GLY A 10 3.71 1.66 -9.69
C GLY A 10 4.05 1.82 -8.21
N GLY A 11 3.70 2.98 -7.65
CA GLY A 11 3.98 3.25 -6.25
C GLY A 11 3.88 4.72 -5.86
N VAL A 12 4.28 5.02 -4.64
CA VAL A 12 4.28 6.37 -4.08
C VAL A 12 5.37 6.54 -3.03
N ALA A 13 5.93 7.75 -2.97
CA ALA A 13 6.78 8.18 -1.87
C ALA A 13 6.01 9.14 -0.95
N SER A 14 6.17 8.97 0.36
CA SER A 14 5.64 9.87 1.37
C SER A 14 6.76 10.67 2.03
N GLY A 15 6.43 11.90 2.46
CA GLY A 15 7.32 12.72 3.30
C GLY A 15 7.46 12.21 4.75
N GLY A 16 6.63 11.25 5.16
CA GLY A 16 6.78 10.50 6.41
C GLY A 16 5.47 10.21 7.12
N ALA A 17 5.60 9.58 8.30
CA ALA A 17 4.51 9.23 9.19
C ALA A 17 4.80 9.74 10.62
N TRP A 18 3.75 9.93 11.41
CA TRP A 18 3.86 10.20 12.84
C TRP A 18 4.24 8.92 13.59
N ASP A 19 5.35 8.92 14.31
CA ASP A 19 5.86 7.76 15.04
C ASP A 19 4.98 7.34 16.23
N ARG A 20 4.09 8.21 16.70
CA ARG A 20 3.17 7.96 17.82
C ARG A 20 1.85 7.31 17.43
N LEU A 21 1.53 7.26 16.14
CA LEU A 21 0.27 6.72 15.64
C LEU A 21 0.55 5.46 14.82
N PRO A 22 -0.35 4.47 14.84
CA PRO A 22 -0.25 3.35 13.91
C PRO A 22 -0.34 3.87 12.48
N THR A 23 0.32 3.17 11.56
CA THR A 23 0.18 3.41 10.12
C THR A 23 -0.63 2.28 9.52
N VAL A 24 -1.70 2.59 8.81
CA VAL A 24 -2.53 1.60 8.11
C VAL A 24 -2.36 1.82 6.62
N LEU A 25 -1.85 0.81 5.92
CA LEU A 25 -1.75 0.79 4.46
C LEU A 25 -2.84 -0.13 3.94
N THR A 26 -3.73 0.41 3.11
CA THR A 26 -4.81 -0.32 2.45
C THR A 26 -4.69 -0.18 0.95
N VAL A 27 -4.86 -1.29 0.24
CA VAL A 27 -4.87 -1.36 -1.22
C VAL A 27 -6.15 -2.02 -1.67
N ALA A 28 -6.75 -1.47 -2.71
CA ALA A 28 -7.82 -2.10 -3.46
C ALA A 28 -7.37 -2.32 -4.91
N CYS A 29 -7.77 -3.43 -5.52
CA CYS A 29 -7.41 -3.74 -6.89
C CYS A 29 -8.47 -4.58 -7.62
N GLU A 30 -8.46 -4.53 -8.95
CA GLU A 30 -9.35 -5.28 -9.85
C GLU A 30 -8.63 -5.54 -11.18
N GLY A 31 -8.87 -6.69 -11.82
CA GLY A 31 -8.37 -6.95 -13.17
C GLY A 31 -7.98 -8.40 -13.49
N GLY A 32 -8.20 -9.34 -12.57
CA GLY A 32 -7.94 -10.77 -12.78
C GLY A 32 -6.45 -11.15 -12.62
N GLY A 33 -5.97 -11.15 -11.38
CA GLY A 33 -4.60 -11.50 -11.01
C GLY A 33 -4.33 -11.17 -9.55
N ASP A 34 -3.14 -10.65 -9.24
CA ASP A 34 -2.79 -10.15 -7.91
C ASP A 34 -1.88 -8.92 -7.97
N VAL A 35 -1.80 -8.19 -6.87
CA VAL A 35 -0.76 -7.19 -6.63
C VAL A 35 0.06 -7.55 -5.41
N ARG A 36 1.37 -7.35 -5.48
CA ARG A 36 2.28 -7.37 -4.33
C ARG A 36 2.60 -5.96 -3.91
N VAL A 37 2.34 -5.65 -2.65
CA VAL A 37 2.54 -4.33 -2.06
C VAL A 37 3.71 -4.40 -1.10
N THR A 38 4.71 -3.54 -1.28
CA THR A 38 5.90 -3.49 -0.44
C THR A 38 6.11 -2.08 0.09
N MET A 39 6.17 -1.93 1.42
CA MET A 39 6.53 -0.67 2.08
C MET A 39 7.94 -0.74 2.62
N SER A 40 8.73 0.32 2.42
CA SER A 40 10.13 0.38 2.84
C SER A 40 10.54 1.76 3.36
N GLN A 41 11.45 1.75 4.33
CA GLN A 41 12.21 2.89 4.85
C GLN A 41 13.57 2.40 5.31
N GLU A 42 14.62 2.67 4.53
CA GLU A 42 15.97 2.07 4.64
C GLU A 42 16.00 0.54 4.44
N SER A 43 15.02 -0.18 4.99
CA SER A 43 14.74 -1.60 4.83
C SER A 43 13.24 -1.83 4.60
N GLN A 44 12.86 -3.06 4.26
CA GLN A 44 11.47 -3.45 4.11
C GLN A 44 10.77 -3.43 5.47
N ILE A 45 9.65 -2.68 5.57
CA ILE A 45 8.80 -2.58 6.75
C ILE A 45 7.69 -3.62 6.70
N ALA A 46 7.02 -3.71 5.54
CA ALA A 46 5.88 -4.59 5.35
C ALA A 46 5.81 -5.05 3.89
N ALA A 47 5.29 -6.26 3.69
CA ALA A 47 4.92 -6.75 2.37
C ALA A 47 3.69 -7.65 2.48
N PHE A 48 2.72 -7.48 1.59
CA PHE A 48 1.54 -8.33 1.48
C PHE A 48 1.05 -8.39 0.04
N SER A 49 0.31 -9.43 -0.30
CA SER A 49 -0.33 -9.59 -1.61
C SER A 49 -1.85 -9.47 -1.47
N VAL A 50 -2.49 -8.98 -2.53
CA VAL A 50 -3.95 -8.86 -2.63
C VAL A 50 -4.37 -9.52 -3.94
N ASP A 51 -5.26 -10.51 -3.85
CA ASP A 51 -5.91 -11.07 -5.02
C ASP A 51 -6.83 -10.00 -5.62
N CYS A 52 -6.78 -9.83 -6.94
CA CYS A 52 -7.53 -8.83 -7.70
C CYS A 52 -8.51 -9.55 -8.63
N PRO A 53 -9.75 -9.84 -8.19
CA PRO A 53 -10.76 -10.45 -9.05
C PRO A 53 -11.03 -9.62 -10.31
N ALA A 54 -11.60 -10.25 -11.34
CA ALA A 54 -11.92 -9.56 -12.59
C ALA A 54 -13.21 -8.72 -12.50
N ASP A 55 -14.16 -9.13 -11.65
CA ASP A 55 -15.52 -8.58 -11.62
C ASP A 55 -15.84 -7.82 -10.32
N GLU A 56 -14.91 -7.79 -9.36
CA GLU A 56 -15.05 -7.07 -8.09
C GLU A 56 -13.70 -6.61 -7.55
N ALA A 57 -13.73 -5.61 -6.66
CA ALA A 57 -12.53 -5.11 -6.02
C ALA A 57 -12.05 -6.05 -4.90
N GLY A 58 -10.84 -6.58 -5.06
CA GLY A 58 -10.08 -7.17 -3.97
C GLY A 58 -9.55 -6.08 -3.05
N VAL A 59 -9.50 -6.34 -1.73
CA VAL A 59 -9.00 -5.37 -0.74
C VAL A 59 -8.08 -6.07 0.25
N GLY A 60 -6.90 -5.49 0.47
CA GLY A 60 -5.96 -5.92 1.49
C GLY A 60 -5.45 -4.75 2.32
N SER A 61 -5.10 -5.03 3.57
CA SER A 61 -4.58 -4.02 4.49
C SER A 61 -3.55 -4.61 5.43
N VAL A 62 -2.59 -3.79 5.82
CA VAL A 62 -1.66 -4.08 6.90
C VAL A 62 -1.59 -2.88 7.85
N THR A 63 -1.64 -3.19 9.15
CA THR A 63 -1.44 -2.20 10.21
C THR A 63 -0.04 -2.37 10.76
N MET A 64 0.69 -1.26 10.85
CA MET A 64 1.99 -1.16 11.48
C MET A 64 1.83 -0.41 12.79
N ASP A 65 2.34 -1.02 13.87
CA ASP A 65 2.31 -0.41 15.20
C ASP A 65 3.06 0.93 15.24
N PRO A 66 2.73 1.82 16.20
CA PRO A 66 3.50 3.03 16.43
C PRO A 66 5.01 2.76 16.54
N GLY A 67 5.81 3.62 15.91
CA GLY A 67 7.27 3.54 15.90
C GLY A 67 7.87 2.56 14.89
N VAL A 68 7.08 1.71 14.25
CA VAL A 68 7.55 0.83 13.15
C VAL A 68 7.94 1.64 11.93
N VAL A 69 7.05 2.55 11.50
CA VAL A 69 7.37 3.56 10.48
C VAL A 69 7.98 4.75 11.21
N ARG A 70 9.30 4.96 11.05
CA ARG A 70 10.02 6.00 11.77
C ARG A 70 9.81 7.36 11.09
N PRO A 71 10.08 8.49 11.78
CA PRO A 71 10.03 9.80 11.16
C PRO A 71 10.98 9.88 9.95
N GLY A 72 10.50 10.47 8.85
CA GLY A 72 11.23 10.53 7.58
C GLY A 72 10.47 9.83 6.45
N SER A 73 11.02 9.90 5.23
CA SER A 73 10.33 9.37 4.06
C SER A 73 10.20 7.85 4.08
N PHE A 74 9.17 7.35 3.42
CA PHE A 74 8.99 5.93 3.11
C PHE A 74 8.47 5.80 1.67
N VAL A 75 8.67 4.64 1.08
CA VAL A 75 8.20 4.31 -0.27
C VAL A 75 7.30 3.09 -0.21
N ILE A 76 6.23 3.12 -0.99
CA ILE A 76 5.35 1.98 -1.23
C ILE A 76 5.45 1.64 -2.71
N GLY A 77 5.88 0.43 -3.02
CA GLY A 77 5.84 -0.17 -4.36
C GLY A 77 4.64 -1.10 -4.50
N VAL A 78 4.07 -1.13 -5.70
CA VAL A 78 3.02 -2.05 -6.10
C VAL A 78 3.49 -2.75 -7.38
N ASP A 79 3.69 -4.06 -7.29
CA ASP A 79 4.02 -4.92 -8.42
C ASP A 79 2.76 -5.70 -8.82
N ALA A 80 2.24 -5.45 -10.01
CA ALA A 80 1.04 -6.11 -10.52
C ALA A 80 1.40 -7.36 -11.33
N SER A 81 0.64 -8.44 -11.16
CA SER A 81 0.85 -9.67 -11.93
C SER A 81 0.54 -9.51 -13.42
N ALA A 82 -0.20 -8.45 -13.79
CA ALA A 82 -0.55 -8.12 -15.16
C ALA A 82 -0.77 -6.60 -15.33
N ASP A 83 -0.40 -6.09 -16.51
CA ASP A 83 -0.46 -4.64 -16.82
C ASP A 83 -1.88 -4.06 -16.82
N ASN A 84 -2.91 -4.89 -16.94
CA ASN A 84 -4.31 -4.43 -16.95
C ASN A 84 -4.91 -4.30 -15.55
N ILE A 85 -4.20 -4.72 -14.50
CA ILE A 85 -4.71 -4.64 -13.13
C ILE A 85 -4.74 -3.18 -12.70
N ARG A 86 -5.91 -2.74 -12.25
CA ARG A 86 -6.13 -1.41 -11.69
C ARG A 86 -6.05 -1.48 -10.19
N TRP A 87 -5.40 -0.50 -9.56
CA TRP A 87 -5.31 -0.43 -8.11
C TRP A 87 -5.36 1.00 -7.61
N ALA A 88 -5.77 1.16 -6.36
CA ALA A 88 -5.67 2.40 -5.60
C ALA A 88 -5.15 2.09 -4.19
N LEU A 89 -4.46 3.04 -3.57
CA LEU A 89 -3.94 2.86 -2.21
C LEU A 89 -4.22 4.06 -1.31
N THR A 90 -4.37 3.77 -0.03
CA THR A 90 -4.44 4.77 1.02
C THR A 90 -3.50 4.42 2.17
N VAL A 91 -2.92 5.46 2.75
CA VAL A 91 -2.17 5.39 4.01
C VAL A 91 -2.82 6.32 5.00
N THR A 92 -3.28 5.78 6.13
CA THR A 92 -3.91 6.54 7.20
C THR A 92 -3.18 6.34 8.52
N GLN A 93 -3.32 7.33 9.42
CA GLN A 93 -2.83 7.27 10.79
C GLN A 93 -3.99 7.64 11.71
N PRO A 94 -4.82 6.66 12.11
CA PRO A 94 -5.98 6.94 12.93
C PRO A 94 -5.55 7.41 14.31
N GLU A 95 -6.17 8.49 14.78
CA GLU A 95 -6.13 8.92 16.18
C GLU A 95 -7.18 8.11 16.96
N SER A 96 -6.82 7.72 18.18
CA SER A 96 -7.72 7.03 19.12
C SER A 96 -8.65 7.99 19.85
#